data_AF-M3IAN4-F1
#
_entry.id   AF-M3IAN4-F1
#
_cell.length_a   1.000
_cell.length_b   1.000
_cell.length_c   1.000
_cell.angle_alpha   90.00
_cell.angle_beta   90.00
_cell.angle_gamma   90.00
#
_symmetry.space_group_name_H-M   'P 1'
#
loop_
_entity.id
_entity.type
_entity.pdbx_description
1 polymer ?
#
loop_
_entity_poly.entity_id
_entity_poly.type
_entity_poly.pdbx_seq_one_letter_code
_entity_poly.pdbx_strand_id
1 'polypeptide(L)'
;MILKLSLYILIFICLAACSNQNDSDLFWLEWGRLRKVETHFSFSGRFVPAFKKRNVRDKILKLIESSQFSIDLWIYSFDDLEILDALKNANARGVTIQILADPEKDTLSN
;
A
#
# COMPACT_ATOMS: atom_id res chain seq x y z
N MET A 1 15.14 0.66 51.58
CA MET A 1 13.96 1.44 51.12
C MET A 1 14.38 2.72 50.38
N ILE A 2 15.35 3.48 50.89
CA ILE A 2 15.85 4.75 50.32
C ILE A 2 16.44 4.60 48.90
N LEU A 3 17.14 3.51 48.61
CA LEU A 3 17.74 3.27 47.28
C LEU A 3 16.69 3.06 46.17
N LYS A 4 15.55 2.43 46.51
CA LYS A 4 14.43 2.25 45.57
C LYS A 4 13.72 3.57 45.30
N LEU A 5 13.56 4.41 46.33
CA LEU A 5 12.95 5.73 46.19
C LEU A 5 13.81 6.66 45.33
N SER A 6 15.14 6.61 45.48
CA SER A 6 16.09 7.34 44.63
C SER A 6 16.00 6.90 43.16
N LEU A 7 15.88 5.59 42.91
CA LEU A 7 15.71 5.06 41.54
C LEU A 7 14.39 5.53 40.89
N TYR A 8 13.29 5.55 41.65
CA TYR A 8 12.00 6.05 41.17
C TYR A 8 12.03 7.55 40.87
N ILE A 9 12.70 8.35 41.71
CA ILE A 9 12.86 9.79 41.50
C ILE A 9 13.71 10.05 40.25
N LEU A 10 14.78 9.27 40.04
CA LEU A 10 15.65 9.40 38.87
C LEU A 10 14.90 9.04 37.57
N ILE A 11 14.08 7.99 37.59
CA ILE A 11 13.20 7.62 36.47
C ILE A 11 12.17 8.73 36.19
N PHE A 12 11.58 9.32 37.22
CA PHE A 12 10.58 10.39 37.08
C PHE A 12 11.19 11.67 36.49
N ILE A 13 12.42 12.01 36.90
CA ILE A 13 13.18 13.16 36.35
C ILE A 13 13.58 12.91 34.89
N CYS A 14 13.99 11.68 34.53
CA CYS A 14 14.28 11.32 33.14
C CYS A 14 13.04 11.40 32.23
N LEU A 15 11.86 11.02 32.74
CA LEU A 15 10.60 11.14 32.00
C LEU A 15 10.18 12.61 31.81
N ALA A 16 10.41 13.45 32.82
CA ALA A 16 10.08 14.88 32.75
C ALA A 16 11.06 15.70 31.88
N ALA A 17 12.32 15.27 31.76
CA ALA A 17 13.34 15.96 30.96
C ALA A 17 13.26 15.65 29.45
N CYS A 18 12.42 14.68 29.03
CA CYS A 18 12.09 14.41 27.63
C CYS A 18 10.80 15.11 27.20
N SER A 19 10.75 16.44 27.30
CA SER A 19 9.71 17.24 26.65
C SER A 19 10.38 18.41 25.93
N ASN A 20 11.07 18.08 24.83
CA ASN A 20 11.54 19.09 23.89
C ASN A 20 10.32 19.50 23.05
N GLN A 21 9.84 20.70 23.30
CA GLN A 21 8.64 21.25 22.67
C GLN A 21 8.97 21.63 21.23
N ASN A 22 8.86 20.67 20.33
CA ASN A 22 8.89 20.90 18.89
C ASN A 22 7.48 20.64 18.34
N ASP A 23 6.94 21.67 17.69
CA ASP A 23 5.66 21.73 16.98
C ASP A 23 5.37 20.41 16.23
N SER A 24 4.51 19.58 16.81
CA SER A 24 4.16 18.25 16.27
C SER A 24 2.66 17.97 16.32
N ASP A 25 1.84 19.02 16.38
CA ASP A 25 0.37 18.89 16.42
C ASP A 25 -0.22 18.26 15.14
N LEU A 26 0.55 18.22 14.04
CA LEU A 26 0.13 17.57 12.78
C LEU A 26 0.84 16.25 12.47
N PHE A 27 1.88 15.87 13.22
CA PHE A 27 2.71 14.70 12.90
C PHE A 27 1.99 13.38 13.22
N TRP A 28 1.29 13.33 14.36
CA TRP A 28 0.60 12.10 14.80
C TRP A 28 -0.63 11.76 13.92
N LEU A 29 -1.31 12.77 13.40
CA LEU A 29 -2.40 12.59 12.43
C LEU A 29 -1.87 12.09 11.08
N GLU A 30 -0.67 12.49 10.68
CA GLU A 30 -0.07 12.09 9.41
C GLU A 30 0.60 10.72 9.47
N TRP A 31 1.18 10.34 10.62
CA TRP A 31 1.79 9.02 10.84
C TRP A 31 0.76 7.87 10.83
N GLY A 32 -0.44 8.12 11.36
CA GLY A 32 -1.54 7.14 11.36
C GLY A 32 -2.29 7.04 10.03
N ARG A 33 -2.06 7.95 9.08
CA ARG A 33 -2.69 7.86 7.76
C ARG A 33 -2.02 6.76 6.95
N LEU A 34 -2.80 5.76 6.57
CA LEU A 34 -2.41 4.80 5.53
C LEU A 34 -1.90 5.57 4.32
N ARG A 35 -0.62 5.39 3.98
CA ARG A 35 -0.03 6.03 2.80
C ARG A 35 -0.72 5.46 1.57
N LYS A 36 -1.66 6.22 1.01
CA LYS A 36 -2.29 5.88 -0.27
C LYS A 36 -1.23 5.94 -1.35
N VAL A 37 -0.87 4.79 -1.90
CA VAL A 37 0.00 4.71 -3.08
C VAL A 37 -0.91 4.70 -4.30
N GLU A 38 -0.85 5.76 -5.09
CA GLU A 38 -1.60 5.89 -6.34
C GLU A 38 -0.63 5.83 -7.51
N THR A 39 -0.89 4.92 -8.45
CA THR A 39 -0.05 4.73 -9.64
C THR A 39 -0.93 4.50 -10.85
N HIS A 40 -0.60 5.14 -11.96
CA HIS A 40 -1.32 4.99 -13.23
C HIS A 40 -0.44 4.30 -14.27
N PHE A 41 -1.00 3.30 -14.93
CA PHE A 41 -0.36 2.60 -16.03
C PHE A 41 -1.29 2.64 -17.23
N SER A 42 -0.78 3.11 -18.36
CA SER A 42 -1.51 3.07 -19.63
C SER A 42 -1.26 1.76 -20.34
N PHE A 43 -2.28 1.25 -21.03
CA PHE A 43 -2.12 0.08 -21.89
C PHE A 43 -1.01 0.36 -22.91
N SER A 44 -0.02 -0.52 -22.96
CA SER A 44 1.10 -0.37 -23.87
C SER A 44 0.60 -0.43 -25.31
N GLY A 45 0.96 0.55 -26.15
CA GLY A 45 0.57 0.52 -27.57
C GLY A 45 1.04 -0.76 -28.29
N ARG A 46 0.44 -1.04 -29.46
CA ARG A 46 0.70 -2.26 -30.25
C ARG A 46 2.19 -2.57 -30.45
N PHE A 47 3.03 -1.56 -30.61
CA PHE A 47 4.45 -1.67 -30.95
C PHE A 47 5.41 -1.44 -29.78
N VAL A 48 5.00 -1.78 -28.55
CA VAL A 48 5.92 -1.71 -27.39
C VAL A 48 6.73 -3.01 -27.28
N PRO A 49 8.07 -2.95 -27.22
CA PRO A 49 8.91 -4.14 -27.02
C PRO A 49 8.53 -4.92 -25.76
N ALA A 50 8.62 -6.24 -25.81
CA ALA A 50 8.21 -7.12 -24.71
C ALA A 50 8.88 -6.78 -23.37
N PHE A 51 10.17 -6.42 -23.37
CA PHE A 51 10.88 -6.05 -22.15
C PHE A 51 10.28 -4.79 -21.46
N LYS A 52 9.79 -3.82 -22.24
CA LYS A 52 9.16 -2.62 -21.66
C LYS A 52 7.80 -2.97 -21.04
N LYS A 53 7.05 -3.88 -21.66
CA LYS A 53 5.80 -4.41 -21.08
C LYS A 53 6.07 -5.14 -19.76
N ARG A 54 7.13 -5.97 -19.72
CA ARG A 54 7.59 -6.66 -18.52
C ARG A 54 7.92 -5.70 -17.37
N ASN A 55 8.66 -4.62 -17.64
CA ASN A 55 9.01 -3.62 -16.61
C ASN A 55 7.77 -3.01 -15.93
N VAL A 56 6.71 -2.72 -16.71
CA VAL A 56 5.45 -2.21 -16.18
C VAL A 56 4.77 -3.28 -15.32
N ARG A 57 4.69 -4.51 -15.81
CA ARG A 57 4.12 -5.63 -15.06
C ARG A 57 4.84 -5.88 -13.74
N ASP A 58 6.17 -5.89 -13.73
CA ASP A 58 6.98 -6.05 -12.52
C ASP A 58 6.67 -4.97 -11.49
N LYS A 59 6.45 -3.73 -11.95
CA LYS A 59 6.08 -2.63 -11.06
C LYS A 59 4.70 -2.86 -10.44
N ILE A 60 3.73 -3.32 -11.23
CA ILE A 60 2.38 -3.64 -10.76
C ILE A 60 2.42 -4.78 -9.74
N LEU A 61 3.10 -5.88 -10.07
CA LEU A 61 3.25 -7.04 -9.18
C LEU A 61 3.86 -6.64 -7.84
N LYS A 62 4.95 -5.86 -7.87
CA LYS A 62 5.61 -5.37 -6.65
C LYS A 62 4.66 -4.54 -5.78
N LEU A 63 3.81 -3.71 -6.38
CA LEU A 63 2.82 -2.93 -5.63
C LEU A 63 1.81 -3.86 -4.94
N ILE A 64 1.23 -4.80 -5.69
CA ILE A 64 0.26 -5.79 -5.18
C ILE A 64 0.86 -6.65 -4.05
N GLU A 65 2.10 -7.11 -4.21
CA GLU A 65 2.80 -7.90 -3.21
C GLU A 65 3.07 -7.10 -1.93
N SER A 66 3.40 -5.81 -2.06
CA SER A 66 3.68 -4.94 -0.92
C SER A 66 2.43 -4.43 -0.18
N SER A 67 1.25 -4.52 -0.80
CA SER A 67 0.00 -4.07 -0.20
C SER A 67 -0.40 -4.92 1.00
N GLN A 68 -0.80 -4.24 2.08
CA GLN A 68 -1.15 -4.85 3.37
C GLN A 68 -2.63 -4.69 3.75
N PHE A 69 -3.32 -3.66 3.23
CA PHE A 69 -4.65 -3.28 3.72
C PHE A 69 -5.71 -3.30 2.63
N SER A 70 -5.48 -2.55 1.53
CA SER A 70 -6.41 -2.51 0.40
C SER A 70 -5.71 -2.31 -0.94
N ILE A 71 -6.39 -2.71 -2.00
CA ILE A 71 -6.06 -2.44 -3.41
C ILE A 71 -7.35 -1.99 -4.10
N ASP A 72 -7.35 -0.76 -4.60
CA ASP A 72 -8.40 -0.23 -5.45
C ASP A 72 -7.88 -0.21 -6.90
N LEU A 73 -8.53 -0.96 -7.79
CA LEU A 73 -8.10 -1.14 -9.17
C LEU A 73 -9.15 -0.58 -10.13
N TRP A 74 -8.73 0.33 -11.02
CA TRP A 74 -9.54 0.79 -12.15
C TRP A 74 -8.94 0.26 -13.43
N ILE A 75 -9.68 -0.61 -14.12
CA ILE A 75 -9.13 -1.38 -15.24
C ILE A 75 -10.08 -1.38 -16.43
N TYR A 76 -9.49 -1.24 -17.62
CA TYR A 76 -10.24 -1.32 -18.88
C TYR A 76 -10.43 -2.77 -19.34
N SER A 77 -9.37 -3.57 -19.30
CA SER A 77 -9.38 -4.98 -19.69
C SER A 77 -8.47 -5.78 -18.76
N PHE A 78 -8.88 -6.99 -18.38
CA PHE A 78 -8.15 -7.82 -17.43
C PHE A 78 -7.86 -9.21 -18.01
N ASP A 79 -6.63 -9.42 -18.46
CA ASP A 79 -6.18 -10.61 -19.19
C ASP A 79 -4.83 -11.19 -18.71
N ASP A 80 -4.13 -10.51 -17.78
CA ASP A 80 -2.83 -10.95 -17.30
C ASP A 80 -2.94 -11.91 -16.10
N LEU A 81 -2.61 -13.18 -16.34
CA LEU A 81 -2.67 -14.24 -15.33
C LEU A 81 -1.70 -14.03 -14.16
N GLU A 82 -0.52 -13.42 -14.37
CA GLU A 82 0.41 -13.14 -13.28
C GLU A 82 -0.19 -12.12 -12.31
N ILE A 83 -0.86 -11.09 -12.84
CA ILE A 83 -1.56 -10.09 -12.03
C ILE A 83 -2.73 -10.74 -11.28
N LEU A 84 -3.52 -11.60 -11.94
CA LEU A 84 -4.60 -12.33 -11.28
C LEU A 84 -4.12 -13.18 -10.12
N ASP A 85 -3.05 -13.96 -10.29
CA ASP A 85 -2.51 -14.79 -9.22
C ASP A 85 -1.93 -13.93 -8.08
N ALA A 86 -1.28 -12.82 -8.38
CA ALA A 86 -0.82 -11.87 -7.36
C ALA A 86 -1.98 -11.27 -6.55
N LEU A 87 -3.09 -10.90 -7.20
CA LEU A 87 -4.29 -10.39 -6.54
C LEU A 87 -4.94 -11.47 -5.65
N LYS A 88 -5.03 -12.72 -6.14
CA LYS A 88 -5.51 -13.86 -5.33
C LYS A 88 -4.65 -14.05 -4.08
N ASN A 89 -3.33 -13.99 -4.22
CA ASN A 89 -2.41 -14.08 -3.10
C ASN A 89 -2.57 -12.91 -2.12
N ALA A 90 -2.80 -11.68 -2.62
CA ALA A 90 -3.07 -10.53 -1.77
C ALA A 90 -4.37 -10.69 -0.97
N ASN A 91 -5.45 -11.14 -1.63
CA ASN A 91 -6.71 -11.45 -0.98
C ASN A 91 -6.55 -12.54 0.09
N ALA A 92 -5.76 -13.58 -0.18
CA ALA A 92 -5.45 -14.63 0.80
C ALA A 92 -4.68 -14.11 2.03
N ARG A 93 -3.91 -13.03 1.89
CA ARG A 93 -3.26 -12.32 3.02
C ARG A 93 -4.24 -11.42 3.80
N GLY A 94 -5.49 -11.28 3.36
CA GLY A 94 -6.50 -10.42 3.98
C GLY A 94 -6.55 -8.99 3.42
N VAL A 95 -5.88 -8.72 2.29
CA VAL A 95 -5.96 -7.41 1.62
C VAL A 95 -7.34 -7.25 0.97
N THR A 96 -8.04 -6.15 1.27
CA THR A 96 -9.33 -5.84 0.65
C THR A 96 -9.13 -5.41 -0.80
N ILE A 97 -9.79 -6.06 -1.76
CA ILE A 97 -9.65 -5.72 -3.18
C ILE A 97 -10.98 -5.20 -3.73
N GLN A 98 -10.95 -4.00 -4.32
CA GLN A 98 -12.08 -3.40 -5.02
C GLN A 98 -11.70 -3.15 -6.48
N ILE A 99 -12.52 -3.60 -7.41
CA ILE A 99 -12.25 -3.50 -8.85
C ILE A 99 -13.39 -2.76 -9.52
N LEU A 100 -13.06 -1.66 -10.20
CA LEU A 100 -13.92 -0.99 -11.16
C LEU A 100 -13.45 -1.38 -12.56
N ALA A 101 -14.26 -2.16 -13.27
CA ALA A 101 -13.99 -2.61 -14.63
C ALA A 101 -14.99 -2.00 -15.61
N ASP A 102 -14.56 -1.79 -16.86
CA ASP A 102 -15.48 -1.49 -17.96
C ASP A 102 -16.35 -2.75 -18.20
N PRO A 103 -17.69 -2.65 -18.32
CA PRO A 103 -18.53 -3.77 -18.72
C PRO A 103 -17.97 -4.42 -19.98
N GLU A 104 -17.70 -5.73 -19.89
CA GLU A 104 -17.24 -6.50 -21.03
C GLU A 104 -18.30 -6.43 -22.14
N LYS A 105 -17.87 -6.03 -23.34
CA LYS A 105 -18.74 -6.08 -24.51
C LYS A 105 -18.82 -7.53 -24.96
N ASP A 106 -19.86 -8.24 -24.53
CA ASP A 106 -20.21 -9.56 -25.06
C ASP A 106 -20.33 -9.47 -26.59
N THR A 107 -19.27 -9.88 -27.30
CA THR A 107 -19.24 -9.81 -28.77
C THR A 107 -19.86 -11.06 -29.40
N LEU A 108 -20.64 -11.82 -28.62
CA LEU A 108 -21.28 -13.08 -29.03
C LEU A 108 -22.78 -12.93 -29.36
N SER A 109 -23.28 -11.72 -29.57
CA SER A 109 -24.58 -11.51 -30.23
C SER A 109 -24.40 -11.42 -31.75
N ASN A 110 -24.19 -12.55 -32.42
CA ASN A 110 -24.47 -12.74 -33.85
C ASN A 110 -24.60 -14.23 -34.17
#